data_AF-A0A1I7UI89-F1
#
_entry.id   AF-A0A1I7UI89-F1
#
_cell.length_a   1.000
_cell.length_b   1.000
_cell.length_c   1.000
_cell.angle_alpha   90.00
_cell.angle_beta   90.00
_cell.angle_gamma   90.00
#
_symmetry.space_group_name_H-M   'P 1'
#
loop_
_entity.id
_entity.type
_entity.pdbx_description
1 polymer ?
#
loop_
_entity_poly.entity_id
_entity_poly.type
_entity_poly.pdbx_seq_one_letter_code
_entity_poly.pdbx_strand_id
1 'polypeptide(L)'
;MSKFIENHPLAIEVWLFYRREKEAIGEKLNKKLWDLIGKDDELTRLFDKMTMEDEETKRKEIRQLVAKNQANLRICILSDVMDKKSIDESYKAISEMILSIDYQDFEFWFNRFSSGNWNLDQKTFYDLPMEVVENIVEELNFPSQMRLRRVSNGLRNIVDQGKPSIDEIHYSIYYEGSQNNLYLSIYKFNGPKSDRSWERLYHGEDNLKIAFDRLETLLNNPRLRLKRFIWDNIFSTDINEKFLDMVNSLNHKLEIVELEASLNGDSMIDLLKAVKPGTLEEIKFGGKFEPIHIDQLAQLDQWKKAETVFSERYF
;
A
#
# COMPACT_ATOMS: atom_id res chain seq x y z
N MET A 1 25.03 -18.44 -15.94
CA MET A 1 24.53 -17.26 -16.68
C MET A 1 23.78 -16.38 -15.67
N SER A 2 23.77 -15.05 -15.82
CA SER A 2 23.01 -14.18 -14.90
C SER A 2 21.51 -14.40 -15.05
N LYS A 3 20.72 -14.34 -13.96
CA LYS A 3 19.25 -14.46 -13.99
C LYS A 3 18.59 -13.44 -14.93
N PHE A 4 19.20 -12.27 -15.08
CA PHE A 4 18.78 -11.26 -16.06
C PHE A 4 18.84 -11.80 -17.49
N ILE A 5 19.91 -12.51 -17.85
CA ILE A 5 20.10 -13.03 -19.21
C ILE A 5 19.10 -14.14 -19.51
N GLU A 6 18.81 -15.00 -18.54
CA GLU A 6 17.78 -16.03 -18.67
C GLU A 6 16.40 -15.41 -18.97
N ASN A 7 16.09 -14.26 -18.36
CA ASN A 7 14.84 -13.53 -18.58
C ASN A 7 14.86 -12.62 -19.81
N HIS A 8 16.04 -12.23 -20.28
CA HIS A 8 16.26 -11.28 -21.37
C HIS A 8 17.33 -11.77 -22.36
N PRO A 9 17.12 -12.93 -23.02
CA PRO A 9 18.13 -13.51 -23.90
C PRO A 9 18.50 -12.59 -25.08
N LEU A 10 17.55 -11.77 -25.54
CA LEU A 10 17.73 -10.81 -26.64
C LEU A 10 18.61 -9.60 -26.24
N ALA A 11 18.81 -9.34 -24.95
CA ALA A 11 19.71 -8.28 -24.49
C ALA A 11 21.17 -8.57 -24.87
N ILE A 12 21.54 -9.86 -24.93
CA ILE A 12 22.85 -10.29 -25.42
C ILE A 12 23.02 -9.88 -26.88
N GLU A 13 22.02 -10.15 -27.73
CA GLU A 13 22.11 -9.82 -29.16
C GLU A 13 22.31 -8.32 -29.37
N VAL A 14 21.52 -7.50 -28.68
CA VAL A 14 21.66 -6.03 -28.73
C VAL A 14 23.08 -5.60 -28.31
N TRP A 15 23.61 -6.19 -27.25
CA TRP A 15 24.96 -5.88 -26.78
C TRP A 15 26.07 -6.37 -27.71
N LEU A 16 25.95 -7.56 -28.29
CA LEU A 16 26.94 -8.09 -29.24
C LEU A 16 27.00 -7.22 -30.51
N PHE A 17 25.84 -6.78 -31.01
CA PHE A 17 25.79 -5.85 -32.12
C PHE A 17 26.39 -4.49 -31.75
N TYR A 18 26.07 -3.94 -30.57
CA TYR A 18 26.69 -2.71 -30.06
C TYR A 18 28.21 -2.83 -29.97
N ARG A 19 28.69 -3.96 -29.45
CA ARG A 19 30.12 -4.25 -29.36
C ARG A 19 30.79 -4.31 -30.73
N ARG A 20 30.16 -4.93 -31.74
CA ARG A 20 30.70 -5.01 -33.10
C ARG A 20 30.91 -3.61 -33.68
N GLU A 21 29.92 -2.72 -33.56
CA GLU A 21 30.01 -1.34 -34.02
C GLU A 21 31.15 -0.58 -33.32
N LYS A 22 31.33 -0.84 -32.01
CA LYS A 22 32.44 -0.27 -31.22
C LYS A 22 33.81 -0.79 -31.63
N GLU A 23 33.94 -2.09 -31.88
CA GLU A 23 35.20 -2.68 -32.36
C GLU A 23 35.56 -2.16 -33.77
N ALA A 24 34.57 -1.94 -34.65
CA ALA A 24 34.77 -1.38 -35.98
C ALA A 24 35.37 0.04 -35.96
N ILE A 25 35.08 0.84 -34.92
CA ILE A 25 35.65 2.18 -34.72
C ILE A 25 36.90 2.18 -33.81
N GLY A 26 37.42 1.01 -33.44
CA GLY A 26 38.68 0.85 -32.70
C GLY A 26 38.57 0.96 -31.18
N GLU A 27 37.37 0.97 -30.60
CA GLU A 27 37.19 0.95 -29.14
C GLU A 27 37.51 -0.46 -28.58
N LYS A 28 38.42 -0.53 -27.60
CA LYS A 28 38.73 -1.77 -26.86
C LYS A 28 37.85 -1.88 -25.61
N LEU A 29 37.02 -2.91 -25.58
CA LEU A 29 35.99 -3.08 -24.57
C LEU A 29 36.46 -3.91 -23.35
N ASN A 30 35.94 -3.60 -22.17
CA ASN A 30 36.35 -4.20 -20.90
C ASN A 30 35.98 -5.69 -20.77
N LYS A 31 36.99 -6.57 -20.64
CA LYS A 31 36.84 -8.02 -20.47
C LYS A 31 36.01 -8.44 -19.25
N LYS A 32 35.85 -7.56 -18.25
CA LYS A 32 35.07 -7.86 -17.03
C LYS A 32 33.58 -8.11 -17.30
N LEU A 33 33.00 -7.46 -18.32
CA LEU A 33 31.58 -7.66 -18.64
C LEU A 33 31.33 -9.06 -19.23
N TRP A 34 32.29 -9.58 -20.00
CA TRP A 34 32.27 -10.95 -20.52
C TRP A 34 32.26 -12.00 -19.39
N ASP A 35 33.00 -11.75 -18.32
CA ASP A 35 33.00 -12.64 -17.15
C ASP A 35 31.68 -12.52 -16.35
N LEU A 36 31.00 -11.37 -16.40
CA LEU A 36 29.71 -11.10 -15.73
C LEU A 36 28.52 -11.78 -16.44
N ILE A 37 28.54 -11.81 -17.78
CA ILE A 37 27.50 -12.43 -18.63
C ILE A 37 27.60 -13.97 -18.57
N GLY A 38 28.80 -14.49 -18.36
CA GLY A 38 29.12 -15.92 -18.34
C GLY A 38 29.59 -16.37 -19.73
N LYS A 39 30.68 -17.13 -19.78
CA LYS A 39 31.16 -17.73 -21.04
C LYS A 39 30.27 -18.92 -21.40
N ASP A 40 29.64 -18.83 -22.56
CA ASP A 40 28.88 -19.92 -23.16
C ASP A 40 29.34 -20.09 -24.63
N ASP A 41 29.39 -21.33 -25.09
CA ASP A 41 29.64 -21.65 -26.51
C ASP A 41 28.54 -21.06 -27.39
N GLU A 42 27.31 -20.92 -26.85
CA GLU A 42 26.18 -20.28 -27.54
C GLU A 42 26.42 -18.78 -27.82
N LEU A 43 26.97 -18.05 -26.85
CA LEU A 43 27.35 -16.64 -26.98
C LEU A 43 28.40 -16.43 -28.09
N THR A 44 29.36 -17.35 -28.18
CA THR A 44 30.41 -17.30 -29.21
C THR A 44 29.81 -17.52 -30.59
N ARG A 45 28.92 -18.51 -30.73
CA ARG A 45 28.20 -18.78 -31.99
C ARG A 45 27.31 -17.62 -32.42
N LEU A 46 26.62 -16.96 -31.48
CA LEU A 46 25.79 -15.78 -31.76
C LEU A 46 26.64 -14.61 -32.28
N PHE A 47 27.82 -14.39 -31.69
CA PHE A 47 28.74 -13.37 -32.17
C PHE A 47 29.25 -13.68 -33.59
N ASP A 48 29.67 -14.92 -33.84
CA ASP A 48 30.11 -15.35 -35.17
C ASP A 48 28.98 -15.18 -36.21
N LYS A 49 27.74 -15.57 -35.87
CA LYS A 49 26.57 -15.38 -36.74
C LYS A 49 26.35 -13.90 -37.09
N MET A 50 26.50 -13.01 -36.11
CA MET A 50 26.36 -11.57 -36.33
C MET A 50 27.40 -11.01 -37.29
N THR A 51 28.59 -11.61 -37.41
CA THR A 51 29.62 -11.13 -38.36
C THR A 51 29.31 -11.46 -39.82
N MET A 52 28.38 -12.40 -40.08
CA MET A 52 28.04 -12.86 -41.43
C MET A 52 26.77 -12.24 -42.02
N GLU A 53 26.03 -11.45 -41.24
CA GLU A 53 24.75 -10.84 -41.63
C GLU A 53 24.93 -9.41 -42.19
N ASP A 54 24.03 -9.01 -43.10
CA ASP A 54 23.91 -7.65 -43.66
C ASP A 54 23.67 -6.62 -42.54
N GLU A 55 24.51 -5.58 -42.47
CA GLU A 55 24.53 -4.63 -41.35
C GLU A 55 23.22 -3.84 -41.21
N GLU A 56 22.63 -3.37 -42.32
CA GLU A 56 21.43 -2.54 -42.26
C GLU A 56 20.21 -3.35 -41.84
N THR A 57 20.10 -4.58 -42.34
CA THR A 57 19.05 -5.52 -41.91
C THR A 57 19.17 -5.81 -40.42
N LYS A 58 20.39 -6.06 -39.92
CA LYS A 58 20.59 -6.37 -38.51
C LYS A 58 20.34 -5.16 -37.62
N ARG A 59 20.79 -3.98 -38.04
CA ARG A 59 20.51 -2.72 -37.35
C ARG A 59 19.01 -2.52 -37.18
N LYS A 60 18.20 -2.76 -38.22
CA LYS A 60 16.73 -2.66 -38.14
C LYS A 60 16.12 -3.64 -37.13
N GLU A 61 16.60 -4.87 -37.07
CA GLU A 61 16.16 -5.88 -36.10
C GLU A 61 16.48 -5.46 -34.66
N ILE A 62 17.72 -5.02 -34.39
CA ILE A 62 18.15 -4.55 -33.07
C ILE A 62 17.30 -3.38 -32.59
N ARG A 63 16.96 -2.43 -33.49
CA ARG A 63 16.06 -1.31 -33.18
C ARG A 63 14.68 -1.80 -32.72
N GLN A 64 14.13 -2.82 -33.38
CA GLN A 64 12.84 -3.40 -32.99
C GLN A 64 12.90 -4.12 -31.64
N LEU A 65 14.00 -4.84 -31.37
CA LEU A 65 14.21 -5.52 -30.09
C LEU A 65 14.21 -4.54 -28.92
N VAL A 66 14.89 -3.41 -29.07
CA VAL A 66 14.95 -2.38 -28.03
C VAL A 66 13.63 -1.63 -27.89
N ALA A 67 12.99 -1.28 -29.01
CA ALA A 67 11.68 -0.63 -28.99
C ALA A 67 10.62 -1.49 -28.26
N LYS A 68 10.71 -2.82 -28.40
CA LYS A 68 9.83 -3.77 -27.70
C LYS A 68 10.16 -3.91 -26.22
N ASN A 69 11.43 -3.82 -25.83
CA ASN A 69 11.87 -3.92 -24.44
C ASN A 69 13.17 -3.13 -24.20
N GLN A 70 13.04 -1.96 -23.57
CA GLN A 70 14.16 -1.09 -23.24
C GLN A 70 15.18 -1.74 -22.28
N ALA A 71 14.80 -2.79 -21.54
CA ALA A 71 15.74 -3.54 -20.71
C ALA A 71 16.90 -4.14 -21.52
N ASN A 72 16.72 -4.37 -22.82
CA ASN A 72 17.76 -4.85 -23.70
C ASN A 72 18.96 -3.87 -23.83
N LEU A 73 18.79 -2.59 -23.47
CA LEU A 73 19.87 -1.60 -23.44
C LEU A 73 20.76 -1.68 -22.21
N ARG A 74 20.28 -2.27 -21.11
CA ARG A 74 20.95 -2.19 -19.80
C ARG A 74 22.37 -2.74 -19.84
N ILE A 75 22.62 -3.79 -20.64
CA ILE A 75 23.97 -4.34 -20.82
C ILE A 75 24.87 -3.35 -21.56
N CYS A 76 24.38 -2.66 -22.61
CA CYS A 76 25.13 -1.63 -23.32
C CYS A 76 25.49 -0.44 -22.41
N ILE A 77 24.53 0.02 -21.59
CA ILE A 77 24.75 1.11 -20.63
C ILE A 77 25.78 0.69 -19.58
N LEU A 78 25.65 -0.52 -19.01
CA LEU A 78 26.61 -1.07 -18.05
C LEU A 78 28.01 -1.19 -18.67
N SER A 79 28.09 -1.64 -19.92
CA SER A 79 29.32 -1.73 -20.70
C SER A 79 30.04 -0.38 -20.77
N ASP A 80 29.33 0.68 -21.17
CA ASP A 80 29.88 2.02 -21.29
C ASP A 80 30.34 2.61 -19.93
N VAL A 81 29.58 2.35 -18.85
CA VAL A 81 29.97 2.74 -17.49
C VAL A 81 31.25 2.01 -17.06
N MET A 82 31.37 0.72 -17.38
CA MET A 82 32.58 -0.06 -17.09
C MET A 82 33.79 0.38 -17.91
N ASP A 83 33.57 0.94 -19.08
CA ASP A 83 34.57 1.59 -19.92
C ASP A 83 34.86 3.04 -19.48
N LYS A 84 34.20 3.52 -18.42
CA LYS A 84 34.33 4.87 -17.83
C LYS A 84 33.96 6.00 -18.79
N LYS A 85 33.04 5.75 -19.72
CA LYS A 85 32.49 6.82 -20.57
C LYS A 85 31.70 7.81 -19.73
N SER A 86 31.65 9.05 -20.17
CA SER A 86 30.70 10.03 -19.64
C SER A 86 29.27 9.69 -20.08
N ILE A 87 28.28 10.23 -19.36
CA ILE A 87 26.86 10.02 -19.68
C ILE A 87 26.52 10.51 -21.08
N ASP A 88 27.07 11.65 -21.50
CA ASP A 88 26.84 12.24 -22.82
C ASP A 88 27.44 11.39 -23.94
N GLU A 89 28.67 10.90 -23.76
CA GLU A 89 29.32 10.02 -24.72
C GLU A 89 28.56 8.69 -24.89
N SER A 90 28.12 8.10 -23.78
CA SER A 90 27.35 6.85 -23.80
C SER A 90 25.99 7.05 -24.45
N TYR A 91 25.26 8.11 -24.06
CA TYR A 91 23.94 8.40 -24.62
C TYR A 91 24.02 8.63 -26.13
N LYS A 92 25.00 9.41 -26.59
CA LYS A 92 25.21 9.68 -28.01
C LYS A 92 25.49 8.39 -28.78
N ALA A 93 26.44 7.57 -28.30
CA ALA A 93 26.83 6.34 -28.97
C ALA A 93 25.68 5.34 -29.09
N ILE A 94 24.90 5.14 -28.02
CA ILE A 94 23.78 4.19 -28.02
C ILE A 94 22.61 4.76 -28.86
N SER A 95 22.37 6.08 -28.80
CA SER A 95 21.31 6.75 -29.58
C SER A 95 21.57 6.70 -31.09
N GLU A 96 22.82 6.86 -31.51
CA GLU A 96 23.21 6.77 -32.93
C GLU A 96 22.92 5.38 -33.51
N MET A 97 23.10 4.33 -32.70
CA MET A 97 22.85 2.96 -33.15
C MET A 97 21.36 2.60 -33.15
N ILE A 98 20.66 2.90 -32.05
CA ILE A 98 19.38 2.26 -31.74
C ILE A 98 18.18 3.19 -31.99
N LEU A 99 18.36 4.52 -31.91
CA LEU A 99 17.31 5.55 -32.01
C LEU A 99 16.13 5.35 -31.04
N SER A 100 15.51 6.44 -30.57
CA SER A 100 14.33 6.39 -29.66
C SER A 100 14.56 5.75 -28.28
N ILE A 101 15.62 6.16 -27.59
CA ILE A 101 15.87 5.81 -26.19
C ILE A 101 15.13 6.81 -25.29
N ASP A 102 14.45 6.32 -24.26
CA ASP A 102 13.96 7.19 -23.20
C ASP A 102 15.15 7.68 -22.37
N TYR A 103 15.47 8.97 -22.48
CA TYR A 103 16.60 9.56 -21.76
C TYR A 103 16.45 9.41 -20.24
N GLN A 104 15.23 9.43 -19.69
CA GLN A 104 15.03 9.28 -18.24
C GLN A 104 15.36 7.87 -17.77
N ASP A 105 14.92 6.84 -18.50
CA ASP A 105 15.27 5.45 -18.19
C ASP A 105 16.78 5.23 -18.38
N PHE A 106 17.35 5.77 -19.47
CA PHE A 106 18.80 5.73 -19.70
C PHE A 106 19.60 6.36 -18.56
N GLU A 107 19.26 7.59 -18.17
CA GLU A 107 19.93 8.34 -17.10
C GLU A 107 19.82 7.59 -15.75
N PHE A 108 18.65 7.03 -15.45
CA PHE A 108 18.46 6.20 -14.26
C PHE A 108 19.43 5.01 -14.24
N TRP A 109 19.50 4.24 -15.33
CA TRP A 109 20.38 3.07 -15.41
C TRP A 109 21.86 3.46 -15.38
N PHE A 110 22.25 4.50 -16.12
CA PHE A 110 23.62 4.99 -16.15
C PHE A 110 24.10 5.41 -14.75
N ASN A 111 23.30 6.21 -14.04
CA ASN A 111 23.62 6.66 -12.68
C ASN A 111 23.66 5.49 -11.69
N ARG A 112 22.71 4.55 -11.80
CA ARG A 112 22.69 3.32 -10.98
C ARG A 112 23.97 2.51 -11.16
N PHE A 113 24.38 2.22 -12.40
CA PHE A 113 25.61 1.46 -12.66
C PHE A 113 26.85 2.22 -12.22
N SER A 114 26.87 3.54 -12.41
CA SER A 114 27.97 4.42 -11.99
C SER A 114 28.15 4.45 -10.46
N SER A 115 27.07 4.25 -9.69
CA SER A 115 27.12 4.10 -8.23
C SER A 115 27.71 2.76 -7.75
N GLY A 116 28.03 1.83 -8.66
CA GLY A 116 28.56 0.50 -8.37
C GLY A 116 27.49 -0.60 -8.27
N ASN A 117 26.20 -0.25 -8.40
CA ASN A 117 25.13 -1.25 -8.44
C ASN A 117 24.93 -1.77 -9.86
N TRP A 118 25.67 -2.82 -10.23
CA TRP A 118 25.63 -3.45 -11.56
C TRP A 118 24.50 -4.46 -11.76
N ASN A 119 23.50 -4.48 -10.87
CA ASN A 119 22.36 -5.36 -11.04
C ASN A 119 21.45 -4.85 -12.18
N LEU A 120 21.35 -5.65 -13.24
CA LEU A 120 20.57 -5.41 -14.45
C LEU A 120 19.05 -5.54 -14.22
N ASP A 121 18.64 -6.24 -13.15
CA ASP A 121 17.25 -6.36 -12.76
C ASP A 121 16.79 -5.13 -11.96
N GLN A 122 15.62 -4.61 -12.33
CA GLN A 122 14.95 -3.58 -11.56
C GLN A 122 14.18 -4.24 -10.43
N LYS A 123 14.51 -3.90 -9.19
CA LYS A 123 13.67 -4.28 -8.06
C LYS A 123 12.34 -3.56 -8.16
N THR A 124 11.27 -4.30 -7.99
CA THR A 124 9.90 -3.84 -7.88
C THR A 124 9.49 -3.77 -6.42
N PHE A 125 8.30 -3.24 -6.16
CA PHE A 125 7.72 -3.26 -4.81
C PHE A 125 7.62 -4.69 -4.23
N TYR A 126 7.44 -5.71 -5.08
CA TYR A 126 7.35 -7.12 -4.65
C TYR A 126 8.68 -7.71 -4.19
N ASP A 127 9.81 -7.06 -4.53
CA ASP A 127 11.14 -7.48 -4.10
C ASP A 127 11.53 -6.89 -2.73
N LEU A 128 10.66 -6.09 -2.12
CA LEU A 128 10.84 -5.59 -0.76
C LEU A 128 10.62 -6.74 0.24
N PRO A 129 11.47 -6.86 1.28
CA PRO A 129 11.19 -7.76 2.40
C PRO A 129 9.83 -7.44 3.01
N MET A 130 9.11 -8.48 3.45
CA MET A 130 7.77 -8.36 4.02
C MET A 130 7.72 -7.33 5.17
N GLU A 131 8.72 -7.38 6.06
CA GLU A 131 8.89 -6.45 7.19
C GLU A 131 8.96 -4.98 6.74
N VAL A 132 9.59 -4.70 5.60
CA VAL A 132 9.65 -3.34 5.04
C VAL A 132 8.28 -2.90 4.53
N VAL A 133 7.54 -3.81 3.90
CA VAL A 133 6.17 -3.53 3.42
C VAL A 133 5.23 -3.27 4.61
N GLU A 134 5.34 -4.07 5.67
CA GLU A 134 4.59 -3.88 6.92
C GLU A 134 4.89 -2.51 7.55
N ASN A 135 6.17 -2.13 7.66
CA ASN A 135 6.55 -0.81 8.16
C ASN A 135 6.00 0.33 7.29
N ILE A 136 6.04 0.20 5.96
CA ILE A 136 5.42 1.19 5.07
C ILE A 136 3.93 1.30 5.38
N VAL A 137 3.21 0.18 5.52
CA VAL A 137 1.76 0.15 5.81
C VAL A 137 1.44 0.85 7.13
N GLU A 138 2.24 0.64 8.18
CA GLU A 138 2.02 1.24 9.50
C GLU A 138 2.28 2.76 9.52
N GLU A 139 3.18 3.25 8.67
CA GLU A 139 3.49 4.68 8.53
C GLU A 139 2.50 5.43 7.61
N LEU A 140 1.66 4.71 6.86
CA LEU A 140 0.66 5.34 5.99
C LEU A 140 -0.50 5.94 6.78
N ASN A 141 -0.94 7.13 6.36
CA ASN A 141 -2.20 7.70 6.81
C ASN A 141 -3.40 6.81 6.39
N PHE A 142 -4.52 6.96 7.09
CA PHE A 142 -5.70 6.11 6.87
C PHE A 142 -6.20 6.11 5.41
N PRO A 143 -6.36 7.25 4.71
CA PRO A 143 -6.75 7.24 3.30
C PRO A 143 -5.79 6.45 2.40
N SER A 144 -4.49 6.52 2.67
CA SER A 144 -3.47 5.78 1.91
C SER A 144 -3.49 4.29 2.22
N GLN A 145 -3.69 3.89 3.50
CA GLN A 145 -3.93 2.50 3.87
C GLN A 145 -5.13 1.92 3.10
N MET A 146 -6.25 2.67 3.05
CA MET A 146 -7.45 2.24 2.32
C MET A 146 -7.26 2.16 0.81
N ARG A 147 -6.41 3.01 0.21
CA ARG A 147 -6.03 2.91 -1.21
C ARG A 147 -5.18 1.66 -1.45
N LEU A 148 -4.16 1.45 -0.62
CA LEU A 148 -3.25 0.31 -0.73
C LEU A 148 -3.98 -1.03 -0.60
N ARG A 149 -4.95 -1.11 0.31
CA ARG A 149 -5.85 -2.25 0.51
C ARG A 149 -6.60 -2.70 -0.76
N ARG A 150 -6.77 -1.80 -1.74
CA ARG A 150 -7.48 -2.06 -3.00
C ARG A 150 -6.57 -2.49 -4.14
N VAL A 151 -5.25 -2.45 -3.97
CA VAL A 151 -4.27 -2.73 -5.03
C VAL A 151 -4.15 -4.23 -5.31
N SER A 152 -3.99 -5.06 -4.28
CA SER A 152 -3.88 -6.52 -4.42
C SER A 152 -4.37 -7.25 -3.17
N ASN A 153 -4.66 -8.55 -3.29
CA ASN A 153 -5.06 -9.37 -2.14
C ASN A 153 -3.94 -9.51 -1.10
N GLY A 154 -2.67 -9.59 -1.54
CA GLY A 154 -1.53 -9.62 -0.63
C GLY A 154 -1.46 -8.35 0.21
N LEU A 155 -1.50 -7.18 -0.44
CA LEU A 155 -1.48 -5.88 0.24
C LEU A 155 -2.70 -5.67 1.13
N ARG A 156 -3.88 -6.15 0.72
CA ARG A 156 -5.08 -6.15 1.56
C ARG A 156 -4.85 -6.86 2.89
N ASN A 157 -4.31 -8.07 2.84
CA ASN A 157 -4.05 -8.84 4.06
C ASN A 157 -3.05 -8.14 4.99
N ILE A 158 -2.01 -7.51 4.43
CA ILE A 158 -1.02 -6.74 5.20
C ILE A 158 -1.69 -5.54 5.88
N VAL A 159 -2.48 -4.77 5.13
CA VAL A 159 -3.21 -3.62 5.68
C VAL A 159 -4.20 -4.05 6.77
N ASP A 160 -4.92 -5.15 6.57
CA ASP A 160 -5.93 -5.64 7.51
C ASP A 160 -5.33 -6.20 8.81
N GLN A 161 -4.07 -6.66 8.77
CA GLN A 161 -3.31 -7.11 9.94
C GLN A 161 -2.46 -5.99 10.58
N GLY A 162 -2.16 -4.94 9.82
CA GLY A 162 -1.45 -3.75 10.27
C GLY A 162 -2.26 -2.92 11.26
N LYS A 163 -1.59 -2.00 11.98
CA LYS A 163 -2.28 -1.06 12.86
C LYS A 163 -2.97 0.04 12.02
N PRO A 164 -4.30 0.24 12.14
CA PRO A 164 -4.97 1.32 11.45
C PRO A 164 -4.49 2.69 11.96
N SER A 165 -4.23 3.62 11.05
CA SER A 165 -3.90 5.01 11.41
C SER A 165 -5.17 5.80 11.76
N ILE A 166 -5.84 5.41 12.83
CA ILE A 166 -7.10 6.01 13.30
C ILE A 166 -6.96 6.35 14.78
N ASP A 167 -7.44 7.52 15.19
CA ASP A 167 -7.58 7.88 16.61
C ASP A 167 -9.06 7.90 17.03
N GLU A 168 -9.96 8.29 16.13
CA GLU A 168 -11.39 8.38 16.42
C GLU A 168 -12.24 7.84 15.26
N ILE A 169 -13.32 7.16 15.64
CA ILE A 169 -14.42 6.80 14.74
C ILE A 169 -15.68 7.45 15.29
N HIS A 170 -16.34 8.24 14.46
CA HIS A 170 -17.63 8.86 14.75
C HIS A 170 -18.65 8.36 13.74
N TYR A 171 -19.66 7.68 14.26
CA TYR A 171 -20.81 7.20 13.52
C TYR A 171 -22.05 7.98 13.98
N SER A 172 -22.67 8.74 13.08
CA SER A 172 -23.93 9.43 13.35
C SER A 172 -24.99 9.05 12.33
N ILE A 173 -26.19 8.76 12.82
CA ILE A 173 -27.33 8.35 12.01
C ILE A 173 -28.44 9.35 12.25
N TYR A 174 -28.90 9.99 11.19
CA TYR A 174 -29.96 10.99 11.26
C TYR A 174 -30.94 10.85 10.11
N TYR A 175 -32.15 11.36 10.33
CA TYR A 175 -33.21 11.38 9.34
C TYR A 175 -33.16 12.67 8.53
N GLU A 176 -33.24 12.53 7.21
CA GLU A 176 -33.57 13.64 6.32
C GLU A 176 -34.86 13.26 5.56
N GLY A 177 -36.00 13.73 6.06
CA GLY A 177 -37.31 13.32 5.56
C GLY A 177 -37.63 11.86 5.92
N SER A 178 -37.89 11.01 4.91
CA SER A 178 -38.20 9.59 5.08
C SER A 178 -37.00 8.66 4.90
N GLN A 179 -35.79 9.22 4.70
CA GLN A 179 -34.59 8.44 4.44
C GLN A 179 -33.61 8.49 5.63
N ASN A 180 -33.03 7.33 5.93
CA ASN A 180 -31.91 7.20 6.84
C ASN A 180 -30.64 7.68 6.13
N ASN A 181 -29.99 8.67 6.72
CA ASN A 181 -28.64 9.07 6.36
C ASN A 181 -27.66 8.62 7.44
N LEU A 182 -26.51 8.15 7.00
CA LEU A 182 -25.43 7.72 7.88
C LEU A 182 -24.18 8.49 7.53
N TYR A 183 -23.65 9.16 8.53
CA TYR A 183 -22.40 9.88 8.47
C TYR A 183 -21.33 9.09 9.24
N LEU A 184 -20.32 8.63 8.52
CA LEU A 184 -19.12 8.03 9.09
C LEU A 184 -17.98 9.03 8.95
N SER A 185 -17.40 9.41 10.08
CA SER A 185 -16.16 10.15 10.13
C SER A 185 -15.08 9.37 10.85
N ILE A 186 -13.87 9.46 10.29
CA ILE A 186 -12.66 8.84 10.81
C ILE A 186 -11.64 9.96 10.99
N TYR A 187 -11.13 10.10 12.20
CA TYR A 187 -10.19 11.15 12.55
C TYR A 187 -8.84 10.64 13.03
N LYS A 188 -7.81 11.42 12.71
CA LYS A 188 -6.48 11.35 13.30
C LYS A 188 -6.17 12.70 13.94
N PHE A 189 -5.87 12.71 15.24
CA PHE A 189 -5.66 13.95 15.98
C PHE A 189 -4.32 14.62 15.64
N ASN A 190 -3.31 13.81 15.33
CA ASN A 190 -1.97 14.26 14.97
C ASN A 190 -1.70 14.08 13.47
N GLY A 191 -0.90 14.98 12.90
CA GLY A 191 -0.46 14.91 11.51
C GLY A 191 -0.90 16.10 10.63
N PRO A 192 -0.57 16.05 9.33
CA PRO A 192 -0.96 17.07 8.35
C PRO A 192 -2.47 17.21 8.28
N LYS A 193 -2.99 18.44 8.06
CA LYS A 193 -4.44 18.69 8.02
C LYS A 193 -5.20 17.80 7.01
N SER A 194 -4.57 17.47 5.87
CA SER A 194 -5.12 16.58 4.84
C SER A 194 -5.39 15.15 5.32
N ASP A 195 -4.74 14.75 6.41
CA ASP A 195 -4.72 13.37 6.91
C ASP A 195 -5.59 13.24 8.16
N ARG A 196 -6.12 14.36 8.67
CA ARG A 196 -6.82 14.41 9.96
C ARG A 196 -8.25 13.94 9.90
N SER A 197 -8.95 14.14 8.79
CA SER A 197 -10.35 13.71 8.68
C SER A 197 -10.61 13.00 7.37
N TRP A 198 -11.39 11.94 7.49
CA TRP A 198 -11.97 11.25 6.36
C TRP A 198 -13.44 11.04 6.66
N GLU A 199 -14.28 11.65 5.82
CA GLU A 199 -15.71 11.72 6.04
C GLU A 199 -16.46 11.12 4.86
N ARG A 200 -17.52 10.37 5.16
CA ARG A 200 -18.41 9.78 4.17
C ARG A 200 -19.85 9.90 4.63
N LEU A 201 -20.66 10.42 3.73
CA LEU A 201 -22.11 10.40 3.86
C LEU A 201 -22.68 9.27 2.98
N TYR A 202 -23.60 8.50 3.55
CA TYR A 202 -24.27 7.38 2.92
C TYR A 202 -25.77 7.62 2.93
N HIS A 203 -26.40 7.43 1.77
CA HIS A 203 -27.83 7.69 1.55
C HIS A 203 -28.56 6.40 1.16
N GLY A 204 -29.63 6.07 1.88
CA GLY A 204 -30.46 4.90 1.56
C GLY A 204 -29.85 3.55 1.94
N GLU A 205 -30.68 2.51 1.95
CA GLU A 205 -30.39 1.23 2.62
C GLU A 205 -29.16 0.48 2.09
N ASP A 206 -28.97 0.39 0.77
CA ASP A 206 -27.81 -0.30 0.18
C ASP A 206 -26.48 0.37 0.59
N ASN A 207 -26.49 1.69 0.73
CA ASN A 207 -25.31 2.44 1.15
C ASN A 207 -25.07 2.30 2.66
N LEU A 208 -26.12 2.08 3.47
CA LEU A 208 -25.96 1.74 4.88
C LEU A 208 -25.21 0.42 5.04
N LYS A 209 -25.55 -0.60 4.24
CA LYS A 209 -24.83 -1.88 4.27
C LYS A 209 -23.33 -1.69 3.99
N ILE A 210 -22.98 -0.90 2.98
CA ILE A 210 -21.58 -0.58 2.66
C ILE A 210 -20.88 0.14 3.83
N ALA A 211 -21.59 1.02 4.53
CA ALA A 211 -21.05 1.71 5.70
C ALA A 211 -20.79 0.72 6.84
N PHE A 212 -21.74 -0.17 7.11
CA PHE A 212 -21.64 -1.23 8.11
C PHE A 212 -20.49 -2.20 7.81
N ASP A 213 -20.37 -2.69 6.58
CA ASP A 213 -19.27 -3.58 6.17
C ASP A 213 -17.89 -2.92 6.38
N ARG A 214 -17.81 -1.60 6.21
CA ARG A 214 -16.58 -0.83 6.47
C ARG A 214 -16.32 -0.70 7.96
N LEU A 215 -17.32 -0.37 8.77
CA LEU A 215 -17.19 -0.32 10.22
C LEU A 215 -16.75 -1.67 10.76
N GLU A 216 -17.40 -2.76 10.33
CA GLU A 216 -17.07 -4.13 10.68
C GLU A 216 -15.62 -4.47 10.32
N THR A 217 -15.16 -4.09 9.12
CA THR A 217 -13.75 -4.29 8.71
C THR A 217 -12.78 -3.60 9.68
N LEU A 218 -13.10 -2.40 10.16
CA LEU A 218 -12.24 -1.66 11.09
C LEU A 218 -12.27 -2.27 12.49
N LEU A 219 -13.46 -2.55 13.02
CA LEU A 219 -13.65 -3.11 14.36
C LEU A 219 -13.12 -4.55 14.46
N ASN A 220 -13.09 -5.30 13.37
CA ASN A 220 -12.47 -6.64 13.33
C ASN A 220 -10.94 -6.62 13.46
N ASN A 221 -10.28 -5.48 13.35
CA ASN A 221 -8.83 -5.39 13.50
C ASN A 221 -8.43 -5.36 15.00
N PRO A 222 -7.79 -6.41 15.54
CA PRO A 222 -7.47 -6.49 16.96
C PRO A 222 -6.37 -5.52 17.40
N ARG A 223 -5.67 -4.86 16.47
CA ARG A 223 -4.68 -3.80 16.73
C ARG A 223 -5.31 -2.41 16.68
N LEU A 224 -6.61 -2.29 16.39
CA LEU A 224 -7.33 -1.02 16.49
C LEU A 224 -7.30 -0.53 17.94
N ARG A 225 -6.85 0.71 18.13
CA ARG A 225 -6.80 1.40 19.42
C ARG A 225 -7.40 2.78 19.22
N LEU A 226 -8.59 3.00 19.78
CA LEU A 226 -9.31 4.25 19.62
C LEU A 226 -9.10 5.12 20.85
N LYS A 227 -8.77 6.39 20.62
CA LYS A 227 -8.87 7.42 21.66
C LYS A 227 -10.33 7.76 21.90
N ARG A 228 -11.13 7.88 20.84
CA ARG A 228 -12.55 8.17 20.96
C ARG A 228 -13.39 7.32 20.02
N PHE A 229 -14.50 6.80 20.52
CA PHE A 229 -15.52 6.13 19.71
C PHE A 229 -16.87 6.78 20.00
N ILE A 230 -17.53 7.29 18.96
CA ILE A 230 -18.83 7.95 19.06
C ILE A 230 -19.84 7.15 18.24
N TRP A 231 -20.87 6.66 18.92
CA TRP A 231 -22.03 6.02 18.32
C TRP A 231 -23.28 6.84 18.60
N ASP A 232 -23.66 7.67 17.64
CA ASP A 232 -24.82 8.55 17.72
C ASP A 232 -25.96 8.02 16.84
N ASN A 233 -26.82 7.19 17.41
CA ASN A 233 -28.03 6.71 16.75
C ASN A 233 -29.21 6.65 17.74
N ILE A 234 -29.86 7.80 17.91
CA ILE A 234 -31.01 7.96 18.81
C ILE A 234 -32.30 7.43 18.17
N PHE A 235 -32.34 7.29 16.84
CA PHE A 235 -33.61 7.19 16.13
C PHE A 235 -33.98 5.78 15.64
N SER A 236 -33.02 4.85 15.51
CA SER A 236 -33.29 3.51 14.97
C SER A 236 -32.78 2.38 15.87
N THR A 237 -33.71 1.64 16.48
CA THR A 237 -33.42 0.44 17.28
C THR A 237 -32.83 -0.69 16.43
N ASP A 238 -33.38 -0.93 15.25
CA ASP A 238 -32.92 -2.01 14.35
C ASP A 238 -31.45 -1.84 13.93
N ILE A 239 -31.02 -0.59 13.76
CA ILE A 239 -29.62 -0.29 13.42
C ILE A 239 -28.72 -0.48 14.64
N ASN A 240 -29.20 -0.13 15.85
CA ASN A 240 -28.48 -0.42 17.10
C ASN A 240 -28.32 -1.92 17.32
N GLU A 241 -29.35 -2.73 17.06
CA GLU A 241 -29.29 -4.20 17.16
C GLU A 241 -28.23 -4.77 16.21
N LYS A 242 -28.24 -4.36 14.93
CA LYS A 242 -27.21 -4.78 13.96
C LYS A 242 -25.79 -4.39 14.37
N PHE A 243 -25.62 -3.19 14.93
CA PHE A 243 -24.34 -2.76 15.45
C PHE A 243 -23.87 -3.62 16.62
N LEU A 244 -24.77 -3.93 17.56
CA LEU A 244 -24.45 -4.76 18.72
C LEU A 244 -24.15 -6.20 18.32
N ASP A 245 -24.89 -6.78 17.37
CA ASP A 245 -24.60 -8.11 16.84
C ASP A 245 -23.18 -8.18 16.27
N MET A 246 -22.79 -7.16 15.50
CA MET A 246 -21.42 -7.04 14.98
C MET A 246 -20.40 -6.96 16.10
N VAL A 247 -20.58 -6.03 17.06
CA VAL A 247 -19.65 -5.82 18.17
C VAL A 247 -19.53 -7.05 19.08
N ASN A 248 -20.64 -7.75 19.32
CA ASN A 248 -20.67 -8.98 20.10
C ASN A 248 -20.07 -10.18 19.37
N SER A 249 -19.99 -10.15 18.04
CA SER A 249 -19.36 -11.19 17.22
C SER A 249 -17.83 -11.10 17.17
N LEU A 250 -17.25 -9.98 17.63
CA LEU A 250 -15.81 -9.77 17.61
C LEU A 250 -15.08 -10.83 18.45
N ASN A 251 -13.98 -11.36 17.90
CA ASN A 251 -13.13 -12.33 18.60
C ASN A 251 -12.17 -11.70 19.63
N HIS A 252 -12.30 -10.39 19.86
CA HIS A 252 -11.47 -9.61 20.78
C HIS A 252 -12.30 -8.50 21.41
N LYS A 253 -11.80 -7.93 22.50
CA LYS A 253 -12.41 -6.74 23.14
C LYS A 253 -11.88 -5.47 22.46
N LEU A 254 -12.75 -4.50 22.26
CA LEU A 254 -12.37 -3.20 21.73
C LEU A 254 -11.53 -2.43 22.75
N GLU A 255 -10.45 -1.80 22.30
CA GLU A 255 -9.63 -0.93 23.15
C GLU A 255 -9.93 0.53 22.81
N ILE A 256 -10.71 1.15 23.69
CA ILE A 256 -11.27 2.49 23.57
C ILE A 256 -10.91 3.26 24.85
N VAL A 257 -10.52 4.53 24.72
CA VAL A 257 -10.25 5.44 25.85
C VAL A 257 -11.49 6.25 26.23
N GLU A 258 -12.13 6.88 25.26
CA GLU A 258 -13.36 7.65 25.44
C GLU A 258 -14.48 7.01 24.62
N LEU A 259 -15.56 6.61 25.30
CA LEU A 259 -16.76 6.07 24.66
C LEU A 259 -17.91 7.05 24.80
N GLU A 260 -18.54 7.38 23.68
CA GLU A 260 -19.79 8.14 23.63
C GLU A 260 -20.83 7.33 22.86
N ALA A 261 -21.95 7.00 23.49
CA ALA A 261 -22.97 6.17 22.85
C ALA A 261 -24.40 6.56 23.22
N SER A 262 -25.22 6.74 22.19
CA SER A 262 -26.67 6.92 22.28
C SER A 262 -27.36 5.57 22.20
N LEU A 263 -27.44 4.84 23.32
CA LEU A 263 -28.00 3.49 23.42
C LEU A 263 -28.87 3.34 24.68
N ASN A 264 -29.92 2.51 24.61
CA ASN A 264 -30.73 2.19 25.79
C ASN A 264 -30.01 1.22 26.74
N GLY A 265 -30.53 1.07 27.96
CA GLY A 265 -30.01 0.23 29.05
C GLY A 265 -29.24 -1.03 28.62
N ASP A 266 -29.96 -2.06 28.17
CA ASP A 266 -29.37 -3.35 27.80
C ASP A 266 -28.34 -3.22 26.67
N SER A 267 -28.64 -2.43 25.65
CA SER A 267 -27.74 -2.15 24.53
C SER A 267 -26.41 -1.52 24.97
N MET A 268 -26.46 -0.57 25.91
CA MET A 268 -25.27 0.07 26.46
C MET A 268 -24.45 -0.91 27.31
N ILE A 269 -25.13 -1.77 28.08
CA ILE A 269 -24.49 -2.83 28.87
C ILE A 269 -23.72 -3.78 27.94
N ASP A 270 -24.32 -4.20 26.83
CA ASP A 270 -23.68 -5.11 25.88
C ASP A 270 -22.50 -4.46 25.15
N LEU A 271 -22.63 -3.19 24.75
CA LEU A 271 -21.49 -2.44 24.21
C LEU A 271 -20.34 -2.37 25.21
N LEU A 272 -20.59 -1.99 26.48
CA LEU A 272 -19.53 -1.91 27.49
C LEU A 272 -18.87 -3.27 27.74
N LYS A 273 -19.64 -4.37 27.74
CA LYS A 273 -19.07 -5.71 27.85
C LYS A 273 -18.09 -5.99 26.72
N ALA A 274 -18.30 -5.48 25.51
CA ALA A 274 -17.41 -5.68 24.38
C ALA A 274 -16.13 -4.82 24.44
N VAL A 275 -16.08 -3.79 25.28
CA VAL A 275 -14.89 -2.97 25.52
C VAL A 275 -13.97 -3.62 26.56
N LYS A 276 -12.65 -3.51 26.36
CA LYS A 276 -11.63 -4.04 27.27
C LYS A 276 -11.64 -3.24 28.59
N PRO A 277 -11.76 -3.90 29.75
CA PRO A 277 -11.63 -3.21 31.03
C PRO A 277 -10.24 -2.56 31.18
N GLY A 278 -10.20 -1.34 31.69
CA GLY A 278 -8.96 -0.63 32.05
C GLY A 278 -8.28 0.16 30.94
N THR A 279 -8.80 0.15 29.71
CA THR A 279 -8.43 1.17 28.70
C THR A 279 -9.41 2.34 28.68
N LEU A 280 -10.65 2.08 29.09
CA LEU A 280 -11.75 3.03 29.05
C LEU A 280 -11.67 3.99 30.26
N GLU A 281 -11.39 5.25 29.98
CA GLU A 281 -11.22 6.33 30.96
C GLU A 281 -12.50 7.19 31.07
N GLU A 282 -13.20 7.41 29.95
CA GLU A 282 -14.40 8.24 29.92
C GLU A 282 -15.58 7.50 29.27
N ILE A 283 -16.74 7.57 29.92
CA ILE A 283 -18.01 7.04 29.43
C ILE A 283 -19.04 8.16 29.37
N LYS A 284 -19.49 8.50 28.17
CA LYS A 284 -20.66 9.33 27.90
C LYS A 284 -21.76 8.48 27.33
N PHE A 285 -22.95 8.54 27.92
CA PHE A 285 -24.07 7.75 27.44
C PHE A 285 -25.39 8.52 27.50
N GLY A 286 -26.19 8.36 26.44
CA GLY A 286 -27.55 8.90 26.33
C GLY A 286 -28.52 7.78 25.96
N GLY A 287 -29.81 7.96 26.27
CA GLY A 287 -30.85 6.97 25.98
C GLY A 287 -31.80 6.73 27.16
N LYS A 288 -32.61 5.68 27.06
CA LYS A 288 -33.58 5.30 28.11
C LYS A 288 -32.96 4.30 29.08
N PHE A 289 -32.88 4.69 30.35
CA PHE A 289 -32.33 3.87 31.44
C PHE A 289 -33.32 3.78 32.58
N GLU A 290 -33.54 2.55 33.06
CA GLU A 290 -34.21 2.27 34.33
C GLU A 290 -33.15 2.11 35.43
N PRO A 291 -33.50 2.28 36.71
CA PRO A 291 -32.54 2.13 37.81
C PRO A 291 -31.77 0.80 37.76
N ILE A 292 -32.44 -0.30 37.38
CA ILE A 292 -31.82 -1.63 37.23
C ILE A 292 -30.65 -1.63 36.23
N HIS A 293 -30.75 -0.87 35.14
CA HIS A 293 -29.67 -0.77 34.15
C HIS A 293 -28.47 -0.05 34.72
N ILE A 294 -28.68 1.02 35.48
CA ILE A 294 -27.60 1.77 36.14
C ILE A 294 -26.90 0.90 37.17
N ASP A 295 -27.66 0.14 37.97
CA ASP A 295 -27.10 -0.80 38.94
C ASP A 295 -26.23 -1.86 38.26
N GLN A 296 -26.69 -2.42 37.13
CA GLN A 296 -25.95 -3.40 36.34
C GLN A 296 -24.68 -2.81 35.71
N LEU A 297 -24.77 -1.62 35.10
CA LEU A 297 -23.64 -0.90 34.52
C LEU A 297 -22.57 -0.63 35.58
N ALA A 298 -22.97 -0.15 36.77
CA ALA A 298 -22.09 0.12 37.89
C ALA A 298 -21.36 -1.13 38.42
N GLN A 299 -21.83 -2.35 38.10
CA GLN A 299 -21.12 -3.59 38.43
C GLN A 299 -20.02 -3.97 37.44
N LEU A 300 -20.01 -3.43 36.22
CA LEU A 300 -19.01 -3.76 35.21
C LEU A 300 -17.63 -3.19 35.56
N ASP A 301 -16.57 -3.96 35.29
CA ASP A 301 -15.19 -3.52 35.52
C ASP A 301 -14.84 -2.30 34.66
N GLN A 302 -15.42 -2.19 33.47
CA GLN A 302 -15.28 -1.04 32.58
C GLN A 302 -15.76 0.24 33.26
N TRP A 303 -16.92 0.18 33.90
CA TRP A 303 -17.49 1.32 34.62
C TRP A 303 -16.68 1.67 35.87
N LYS A 304 -16.32 0.65 36.66
CA LYS A 304 -15.57 0.83 37.91
C LYS A 304 -14.17 1.43 37.71
N LYS A 305 -13.55 1.19 36.55
CA LYS A 305 -12.21 1.65 36.20
C LYS A 305 -12.19 2.94 35.39
N ALA A 306 -13.33 3.37 34.87
CA ALA A 306 -13.45 4.66 34.20
C ALA A 306 -13.18 5.78 35.21
N GLU A 307 -12.45 6.80 34.78
CA GLU A 307 -12.19 8.00 35.59
C GLU A 307 -13.45 8.86 35.68
N THR A 308 -14.20 8.95 34.57
CA THR A 308 -15.37 9.81 34.48
C THR A 308 -16.52 9.14 33.76
N VAL A 309 -17.73 9.33 34.29
CA VAL A 309 -18.96 8.83 33.70
C VAL A 309 -20.02 9.95 33.67
N PHE A 310 -20.53 10.24 32.48
CA PHE A 310 -21.54 11.27 32.23
C PHE A 310 -22.76 10.67 31.57
N SER A 311 -23.94 11.10 32.05
CA SER A 311 -25.21 10.84 31.36
C SER A 311 -25.64 12.09 30.61
N GLU A 312 -25.88 11.95 29.32
CA GLU A 312 -26.41 13.02 28.47
C GLU A 312 -27.94 12.91 28.42
N ARG A 313 -28.62 13.97 28.89
CA ARG A 313 -30.06 14.12 28.68
C ARG A 313 -30.27 14.86 27.36
N TYR A 314 -30.64 14.13 26.33
CA TYR A 314 -31.28 14.72 25.15
C TYR A 314 -32.72 15.10 25.55
N PHE A 315 -33.01 16.40 25.58
CA PHE A 315 -34.29 16.99 25.97
C PHE A 315 -35.36 16.87 24.89
#